data_AF-A0A2V8JH18-F1
#
_entry.id   AF-A0A2V8JH18-F1
#
_cell.length_a   1.000
_cell.length_b   1.000
_cell.length_c   1.000
_cell.angle_alpha   90.00
_cell.angle_beta   90.00
_cell.angle_gamma   90.00
#
_symmetry.space_group_name_H-M   'P 1'
#
loop_
_entity.id
_entity.type
_entity.pdbx_description
1 polymer ?
#
loop_
_entity_poly.entity_id
_entity_poly.type
_entity_poly.pdbx_seq_one_letter_code
_entity_poly.pdbx_strand_id
1 'polypeptide(L)'
;NKKASARSLFNQVESILKRAPADASVIVNDRVDVARITGAAGVHLGQSDIGVVEARRILGPDQIIGFSTHNLEQALAASKLPAEAGEACASLEAAASCSPL
;
A
#
# COMPACT_ATOMS: atom_id res chain seq x y z
N ASN A 1 -6.21 5.97 9.76
CA ASN A 1 -6.24 6.66 11.08
C ASN A 1 -4.82 7.10 11.44
N LYS A 2 -4.38 8.30 11.02
CA LYS A 2 -2.98 8.76 11.16
C LYS A 2 -2.55 9.06 12.62
N LYS A 3 -3.45 8.92 13.61
CA LYS A 3 -3.19 9.21 15.03
C LYS A 3 -3.03 7.98 15.91
N ALA A 4 -3.23 6.77 15.37
CA ALA A 4 -3.04 5.54 16.15
C ALA A 4 -1.55 5.28 16.38
N SER A 5 -1.20 4.79 17.57
CA SER A 5 0.16 4.31 17.82
C SER A 5 0.48 3.11 16.93
N ALA A 6 1.77 2.87 16.64
CA ALA A 6 2.20 1.72 15.85
C ALA A 6 1.64 0.39 16.40
N ARG A 7 1.65 0.23 17.73
CA ARG A 7 1.09 -0.95 18.41
C ARG A 7 -0.42 -1.08 18.19
N SER A 8 -1.17 0.00 18.32
CA SER A 8 -2.62 -0.03 18.13
C SER A 8 -2.98 -0.37 16.68
N LEU A 9 -2.27 0.22 15.71
CA LEU A 9 -2.49 -0.08 14.30
C LEU A 9 -2.15 -1.54 13.98
N PHE A 10 -1.00 -2.03 14.46
CA PHE A 10 -0.61 -3.43 14.29
C PHE A 10 -1.68 -4.40 14.82
N ASN A 11 -2.16 -4.18 16.06
CA ASN A 11 -3.19 -5.02 16.66
C ASN A 11 -4.51 -4.99 15.88
N GLN A 12 -4.87 -3.83 15.32
CA GLN A 12 -6.07 -3.69 14.49
C GLN A 12 -5.92 -4.48 13.19
N VAL A 13 -4.79 -4.34 12.49
CA VAL A 13 -4.53 -5.04 11.23
C VAL A 13 -4.52 -6.56 11.45
N GLU A 14 -3.84 -7.04 12.49
CA GLU A 14 -3.85 -8.44 12.91
C GLU A 14 -5.27 -8.98 13.14
N SER A 15 -6.10 -8.22 13.84
CA SER A 15 -7.49 -8.59 14.11
C SER A 15 -8.35 -8.60 12.84
N ILE A 16 -8.08 -7.72 11.88
CA ILE A 16 -8.77 -7.69 10.59
C ILE A 16 -8.34 -8.88 9.74
N LEU A 17 -7.05 -9.14 9.59
CA LEU A 17 -6.53 -10.27 8.80
C LEU A 17 -7.09 -11.61 9.26
N LYS A 18 -7.24 -11.83 10.57
CA LYS A 18 -7.82 -13.07 11.13
C LYS A 18 -9.30 -13.27 10.81
N ARG A 19 -10.01 -12.20 10.46
CA ARG A 19 -11.46 -12.21 10.18
C ARG A 19 -11.79 -11.96 8.71
N ALA A 20 -10.82 -11.46 7.95
CA ALA A 20 -10.98 -11.23 6.53
C ALA A 20 -11.21 -12.59 5.83
N PRO A 21 -12.16 -12.67 4.90
CA PRO A 21 -12.33 -13.88 4.11
C PRO A 21 -11.11 -14.08 3.20
N ALA A 22 -10.87 -15.32 2.78
CA ALA A 22 -9.66 -15.70 2.04
C ALA A 22 -9.51 -14.98 0.68
N ASP A 23 -10.60 -14.45 0.12
CA ASP A 23 -10.66 -13.72 -1.14
C ASP A 23 -10.59 -12.19 -0.97
N ALA A 24 -10.51 -11.68 0.26
CA ALA A 24 -10.37 -10.25 0.52
C ALA A 24 -8.92 -9.83 0.76
N SER A 25 -8.45 -8.85 0.01
CA SER A 25 -7.16 -8.20 0.24
C SER A 25 -7.25 -7.12 1.31
N VAL A 26 -6.37 -7.18 2.31
CA VAL A 26 -6.22 -6.13 3.33
C VAL A 26 -5.04 -5.25 2.97
N ILE A 27 -5.30 -3.95 2.78
CA ILE A 27 -4.28 -2.94 2.50
C ILE A 27 -4.14 -2.00 3.70
N VAL A 28 -2.90 -1.75 4.12
CA VAL A 28 -2.61 -0.84 5.24
C VAL A 28 -2.31 0.55 4.71
N ASN A 29 -2.89 1.59 5.33
CA ASN A 29 -2.62 2.96 4.91
C ASN A 29 -1.37 3.54 5.58
N ASP A 30 -0.54 4.25 4.81
CA ASP A 30 0.65 5.04 5.18
C ASP A 30 1.82 4.24 5.81
N ARG A 31 1.54 3.10 6.46
CA ARG A 31 2.45 2.37 7.35
C ARG A 31 2.97 1.11 6.70
N VAL A 32 3.98 1.30 5.86
CA VAL A 32 4.70 0.24 5.13
C VAL A 32 5.26 -0.82 6.07
N ASP A 33 5.81 -0.41 7.20
CA ASP A 33 6.36 -1.29 8.23
C ASP A 33 5.30 -2.24 8.81
N VAL A 34 4.12 -1.71 9.12
CA VAL A 34 3.01 -2.54 9.62
C VAL A 34 2.51 -3.48 8.53
N ALA A 35 2.38 -3.02 7.29
CA ALA A 35 1.98 -3.87 6.16
C ALA A 35 2.93 -5.06 5.98
N ARG A 36 4.24 -4.80 6.07
CA ARG A 36 5.28 -5.84 5.96
C ARG A 36 5.21 -6.86 7.09
N ILE A 37 5.16 -6.40 8.34
CA ILE A 37 5.25 -7.27 9.52
C ILE A 37 3.98 -8.13 9.67
N THR A 38 2.81 -7.57 9.34
CA THR A 38 1.52 -8.28 9.44
C THR A 38 1.25 -9.21 8.26
N GLY A 39 2.02 -9.12 7.17
CA GLY A 39 1.73 -9.88 5.95
C GLY A 39 0.46 -9.42 5.24
N ALA A 40 0.09 -8.14 5.40
CA ALA A 40 -1.02 -7.56 4.63
C ALA A 40 -0.73 -7.64 3.12
N ALA A 41 -1.78 -7.61 2.29
CA ALA A 41 -1.63 -7.69 0.84
C ALA A 41 -0.80 -6.52 0.28
N GLY A 42 -0.76 -5.38 0.97
CA GLY A 42 -0.02 -4.22 0.53
C GLY A 42 -0.18 -2.98 1.39
N VAL A 43 0.34 -1.87 0.86
CA VAL A 43 0.23 -0.54 1.46
C VAL A 43 -0.44 0.44 0.50
N HIS A 44 -1.18 1.41 1.03
CA HIS A 44 -1.61 2.59 0.27
C HIS A 44 -0.88 3.82 0.82
N LEU A 45 -0.33 4.63 -0.08
CA LEU A 45 0.52 5.78 0.23
C LEU A 45 -0.08 7.06 -0.37
N GLY A 46 -0.03 8.14 0.40
CA GLY A 46 -0.31 9.49 -0.05
C GLY A 46 0.95 10.24 -0.48
N GLN A 47 0.73 11.44 -1.02
CA GLN A 47 1.79 12.33 -1.53
C GLN A 47 2.79 12.81 -0.47
N SER A 48 2.44 12.72 0.82
CA SER A 48 3.28 13.14 1.94
C SER A 48 3.85 11.98 2.75
N ASP A 49 3.58 10.74 2.32
CA ASP A 49 4.12 9.55 2.98
C ASP A 49 5.45 9.16 2.33
N ILE A 50 6.01 8.01 2.71
CA ILE A 50 7.26 7.52 2.12
C ILE A 50 7.09 7.28 0.61
N GLY A 51 8.16 7.50 -0.15
CA GLY A 51 8.16 7.28 -1.60
C GLY A 51 7.88 5.83 -1.98
N VAL A 52 7.28 5.63 -3.16
CA VAL A 52 6.94 4.29 -3.68
C VAL A 52 8.17 3.40 -3.81
N VAL A 53 9.31 3.96 -4.23
CA VAL A 53 10.57 3.22 -4.40
C VAL A 53 11.08 2.71 -3.05
N GLU A 54 11.09 3.55 -2.03
CA GLU A 54 11.47 3.17 -0.67
C GLU A 54 10.49 2.16 -0.06
N ALA A 55 9.19 2.35 -0.28
CA ALA A 55 8.17 1.40 0.16
C ALA A 55 8.39 0.01 -0.45
N ARG A 56 8.71 -0.04 -1.75
CA ARG A 56 9.01 -1.29 -2.45
C ARG A 56 10.24 -2.00 -1.90
N ARG A 57 11.30 -1.26 -1.57
CA ARG A 57 12.49 -1.84 -0.91
C ARG A 57 12.15 -2.52 0.41
N ILE A 58 11.17 -2.01 1.15
CA ILE A 58 10.74 -2.59 2.44
C ILE A 58 9.80 -3.78 2.22
N LEU A 59 8.86 -3.68 1.28
CA LEU A 59 7.83 -4.68 1.05
C LEU A 59 8.29 -5.89 0.23
N GLY A 60 9.35 -5.75 -0.56
CA GLY A 60 9.75 -6.77 -1.52
C GLY A 60 8.80 -6.82 -2.72
N PRO A 61 8.98 -7.78 -3.64
CA PRO A 61 8.27 -7.79 -4.92
C PRO A 61 6.79 -8.17 -4.83
N ASP A 62 6.38 -8.92 -3.80
CA ASP A 62 5.09 -9.63 -3.81
C ASP A 62 3.89 -8.82 -3.29
N GLN A 63 4.13 -7.70 -2.60
CA GLN A 63 3.05 -6.90 -1.99
C GLN A 63 2.62 -5.73 -2.88
N ILE A 64 1.34 -5.36 -2.82
CA ILE A 64 0.77 -4.26 -3.61
C ILE A 64 1.17 -2.90 -3.02
N ILE A 65 1.44 -1.91 -3.86
CA ILE A 65 1.63 -0.52 -3.44
C ILE A 65 0.63 0.35 -4.18
N GLY A 66 -0.35 0.90 -3.47
CA GLY A 66 -1.23 1.94 -3.99
C GLY A 66 -0.62 3.32 -3.75
N PHE A 67 -0.75 4.23 -4.71
CA PHE A 67 -0.28 5.61 -4.55
C PHE A 67 -1.37 6.59 -4.98
N SER A 68 -1.84 7.42 -4.05
CA SER A 68 -2.86 8.44 -4.31
C SER A 68 -2.31 9.54 -5.21
N THR A 69 -3.01 9.84 -6.30
CA THR A 69 -2.70 10.97 -7.20
C THR A 69 -3.91 11.88 -7.33
N HIS A 70 -3.71 13.20 -7.20
CA HIS A 70 -4.79 14.18 -7.17
C HIS A 70 -4.86 15.07 -8.40
N ASN A 71 -3.90 14.95 -9.31
CA ASN A 71 -3.89 15.67 -10.59
C ASN A 71 -3.16 14.86 -11.66
N LEU A 72 -3.30 15.31 -12.90
CA LEU A 72 -2.71 14.63 -14.06
C LEU A 72 -1.17 14.57 -13.98
N GLU A 73 -0.53 15.62 -13.46
CA GLU A 73 0.92 15.65 -13.31
C GLU A 73 1.41 14.55 -12.36
N GLN A 74 0.74 14.36 -11.22
CA GLN A 74 1.03 13.30 -10.25
C GLN A 74 0.78 11.91 -10.83
N ALA A 75 -0.30 11.73 -11.60
CA ALA A 75 -0.58 10.47 -12.28
C ALA A 75 0.50 10.14 -13.33
N LEU A 76 0.93 11.12 -14.11
CA LEU A 76 2.01 10.99 -15.09
C LEU A 76 3.38 10.77 -14.43
N ALA A 77 3.62 11.35 -13.26
CA ALA A 77 4.84 11.09 -12.50
C ALA A 77 4.84 9.66 -11.93
N ALA A 78 3.71 9.21 -11.39
CA ALA A 78 3.55 7.86 -10.87
C ALA A 78 3.69 6.79 -11.96
N SER A 79 3.18 7.02 -13.18
CA SER A 79 3.32 6.08 -14.30
C SER A 79 4.76 5.95 -14.83
N LYS A 80 5.63 6.92 -14.51
CA LYS A 80 7.05 6.92 -14.88
C LYS A 80 7.95 6.31 -13.82
N LEU A 81 7.39 5.86 -12.70
CA LEU A 81 8.18 5.17 -11.68
C LEU A 81 8.78 3.88 -12.27
N PRO A 82 10.01 3.53 -11.88
CA PRO A 82 10.68 2.34 -12.41
C PRO A 82 9.85 1.09 -12.11
N ALA A 83 9.82 0.12 -13.04
CA ALA A 83 9.10 -1.14 -12.87
C ALA A 83 9.52 -1.90 -11.58
N GLU A 84 10.75 -1.68 -11.13
CA GLU A 84 11.30 -2.18 -9.87
C GLU A 84 10.57 -1.66 -8.63
N ALA A 85 9.80 -0.55 -8.73
CA ALA A 85 8.90 -0.04 -7.70
C ALA A 85 7.61 -0.89 -7.57
N GLY A 86 7.44 -1.90 -8.44
CA GLY A 86 6.22 -2.69 -8.61
C GLY A 86 5.10 -1.86 -9.24
N GLU A 87 4.01 -2.51 -9.66
CA GLU A 87 2.82 -1.81 -10.16
C GLU A 87 2.27 -0.89 -9.06
N ALA A 88 2.68 0.37 -9.08
CA ALA A 88 2.08 1.41 -8.28
C ALA A 88 0.74 1.74 -8.95
N CYS A 89 -0.35 1.20 -8.43
CA CYS A 89 -1.66 1.51 -8.95
C CYS A 89 -1.98 2.98 -8.60
N ALA A 90 -1.67 3.88 -9.54
CA ALA A 90 -2.01 5.29 -9.48
C ALA A 90 -3.47 5.46 -9.88
N SER A 91 -4.37 5.08 -8.97
CA SER A 91 -5.80 5.27 -9.15
C SER A 91 -6.21 6.60 -8.52
N LEU A 92 -6.91 7.45 -9.28
CA LEU A 92 -7.62 8.63 -8.76
C LEU A 92 -8.64 8.23 -7.68
N GLU A 93 -9.21 7.02 -7.76
CA GLU A 93 -9.73 6.21 -6.65
C GLU A 93 -9.75 4.72 -7.10
N ALA A 94 -9.51 3.80 -6.15
CA ALA A 94 -9.72 2.34 -6.25
C ALA A 94 -8.54 1.43 -6.69
N ALA A 95 -7.98 0.75 -5.68
CA ALA A 95 -7.14 -0.43 -5.74
C ALA A 95 -7.91 -1.71 -6.15
N ALA A 96 -8.68 -1.67 -7.25
CA ALA A 96 -9.62 -2.74 -7.61
C ALA A 96 -9.17 -3.67 -8.76
N SER A 97 -8.00 -3.49 -9.36
CA SER A 97 -7.59 -4.32 -10.52
C SER A 97 -6.14 -4.80 -10.54
N CYS A 98 -5.38 -4.62 -9.47
CA CYS A 98 -3.99 -5.09 -9.42
C CYS A 98 -3.99 -6.52 -8.87
N SER A 99 -4.03 -7.50 -9.77
CA SER A 99 -3.79 -8.90 -9.39
C SER A 99 -2.31 -9.09 -9.10
N PRO A 100 -1.93 -9.72 -7.98
CA PRO A 100 -0.58 -10.22 -7.83
C PRO A 100 -0.39 -11.33 -8.87
N LEU A 101 0.62 -11.19 -9.73
CA LEU A 101 1.13 -12.32 -10.51
C LEU A 101 1.73 -13.37 -9.58
#